data_AF-A0A7U3GT40-F1
#
_entry.id   AF-A0A7U3GT40-F1
#
_cell.length_a   1.000
_cell.length_b   1.000
_cell.length_c   1.000
_cell.angle_alpha   90.00
_cell.angle_beta   90.00
_cell.angle_gamma   90.00
#
_symmetry.space_group_name_H-M   'P 1'
#
loop_
_entity.id
_entity.type
_entity.pdbx_description
1 polymer ?
#
loop_
_entity_poly.entity_id
_entity_poly.type
_entity_poly.pdbx_seq_one_letter_code
_entity_poly.pdbx_strand_id
1 'polypeptide(L)'
;MATGGSTKSQMAYINRLLKTDVERNELIEKFLLDRGKARVQELSVKEASELIDKLKGNSAGNTVNGMARGESASEKQASFILALQTDDARKAYVNKFLEAGRKKSLQELSVKEASELISDLKAMPSMGTEERGNFLITPKQLRFIAVLEKKPGNSKTVTDYLTRVRKGMVDELLSSEASELITMLKNRAQ
;
A
#
# COMPACT_ATOMS: atom_id res chain seq x y z
N MET A 1 0.33 -3.80 44.25
CA MET A 1 0.20 -2.53 43.52
C MET A 1 0.76 -2.73 42.13
N ALA A 2 -0.07 -2.63 41.08
CA ALA A 2 0.38 -2.86 39.71
C ALA A 2 1.09 -1.60 39.20
N THR A 3 2.41 -1.65 39.10
CA THR A 3 3.25 -0.66 38.42
C THR A 3 2.95 -0.73 36.92
N GLY A 4 2.02 0.10 36.47
CA GLY A 4 1.55 0.15 35.07
C GLY A 4 2.61 0.72 34.15
N GLY A 5 3.57 -0.09 33.74
CA GLY A 5 4.54 0.25 32.70
C GLY A 5 3.91 0.32 31.30
N SER A 6 4.61 1.01 30.40
CA SER A 6 4.26 1.11 28.98
C SER A 6 4.05 -0.27 28.37
N THR A 7 3.02 -0.41 27.53
CA THR A 7 2.76 -1.69 26.86
C THR A 7 3.86 -2.03 25.85
N LYS A 8 4.07 -3.33 25.57
CA LYS A 8 5.05 -3.80 24.57
C LYS A 8 4.84 -3.17 23.18
N SER A 9 3.58 -2.91 22.80
CA SER A 9 3.24 -2.27 21.53
C SER A 9 3.63 -0.79 21.50
N GLN A 10 3.41 -0.05 22.58
CA GLN A 10 3.85 1.35 22.71
C GLN A 10 5.37 1.46 22.65
N MET A 11 6.08 0.57 23.36
CA MET A 11 7.54 0.49 23.32
C MET A 11 8.08 0.18 21.92
N ALA A 12 7.48 -0.77 21.21
CA ALA A 12 7.86 -1.09 19.84
C ALA A 12 7.67 0.10 18.89
N TYR A 13 6.60 0.87 19.09
CA TYR A 13 6.32 2.06 18.28
C TYR A 13 7.32 3.19 18.55
N ILE A 14 7.59 3.50 19.82
CA ILE A 14 8.59 4.51 20.20
C ILE A 14 9.97 4.14 19.68
N ASN A 15 10.39 2.87 19.83
CA ASN A 15 11.65 2.37 19.29
C ASN A 15 11.75 2.45 17.76
N ARG A 16 10.63 2.29 17.05
CA ARG A 16 10.59 2.47 15.59
C ARG A 16 10.80 3.93 15.20
N LEU A 17 10.20 4.86 15.95
CA LEU A 17 10.32 6.30 15.70
C LEU A 17 11.72 6.84 16.01
N LEU A 18 12.40 6.27 17.02
CA LEU A 18 13.79 6.57 17.40
C LEU A 18 14.82 6.23 16.31
N LYS A 19 14.58 5.17 15.53
CA LYS A 19 15.54 4.71 14.50
C LYS A 19 15.58 5.59 13.25
N THR A 20 14.71 6.59 13.13
CA THR A 20 14.49 7.31 11.87
C THR A 20 14.83 8.79 11.91
N ASP A 21 15.13 9.37 13.07
CA ASP A 21 15.27 10.83 13.19
C ASP A 21 16.01 11.27 14.47
N VAL A 22 17.04 12.11 14.34
CA VAL A 22 17.86 12.61 15.47
C VAL A 22 17.10 13.66 16.29
N GLU A 23 16.26 14.50 15.66
CA GLU A 23 15.51 15.55 16.36
C GLU A 23 14.43 14.97 17.28
N ARG A 24 13.98 13.75 17.00
CA ARG A 24 13.04 13.02 17.86
C ARG A 24 13.68 12.50 19.14
N ASN A 25 14.99 12.30 19.17
CA ASN A 25 15.69 11.89 20.38
C ASN A 25 15.67 13.02 21.43
N GLU A 26 15.94 14.26 21.01
CA GLU A 26 15.91 15.43 21.90
C GLU A 26 14.53 15.65 22.51
N LEU A 27 13.47 15.42 21.73
CA LEU A 27 12.09 15.53 22.20
C LEU A 27 11.74 14.49 23.25
N ILE A 28 12.23 13.26 23.07
CA ILE A 28 12.03 12.16 24.03
C ILE A 28 12.79 12.46 25.31
N GLU A 29 14.05 12.89 25.22
CA GLU A 29 14.84 13.26 26.39
C GLU A 29 14.18 14.38 27.19
N LYS A 30 13.71 15.43 26.51
CA LYS A 30 12.97 16.52 27.14
C LYS A 30 11.68 16.05 27.80
N PHE A 31 10.90 15.20 27.13
CA PHE A 31 9.65 14.67 27.68
C PHE A 31 9.88 13.76 28.91
N LEU A 32 10.92 12.94 28.88
CA LEU A 32 11.31 12.11 30.01
C LEU A 32 11.75 12.96 31.20
N LEU A 33 12.53 14.00 30.95
CA LEU A 33 12.99 14.94 31.98
C LEU A 33 11.81 15.71 32.61
N ASP A 34 10.87 16.21 31.80
CA ASP A 34 9.65 16.89 32.26
C ASP A 34 8.77 16.00 33.15
N ARG A 35 8.82 14.68 32.94
CA ARG A 35 8.06 13.69 33.72
C ARG A 35 8.86 13.07 34.87
N GLY A 36 10.12 13.47 35.06
CA GLY A 36 11.01 12.94 36.09
C GLY A 36 11.36 11.46 35.88
N LYS A 37 11.46 11.02 34.62
CA LYS A 37 11.69 9.62 34.23
C LYS A 37 13.07 9.47 33.59
N ALA A 38 13.78 8.41 33.91
CA ALA A 38 15.08 8.16 33.30
C ALA A 38 14.95 7.45 31.96
N ARG A 39 13.88 6.68 31.75
CA ARG A 39 13.71 5.81 30.59
C ARG A 39 12.25 5.70 30.15
N VAL A 40 12.03 5.46 28.85
CA VAL A 40 10.70 5.27 28.25
C VAL A 40 9.93 4.12 28.90
N GLN A 41 10.61 3.08 29.36
CA GLN A 41 9.99 1.93 30.04
C GLN A 41 9.30 2.31 31.36
N GLU A 42 9.70 3.42 31.97
CA GLU A 42 9.15 3.92 33.23
C GLU A 42 7.91 4.80 33.02
N LEU A 43 7.56 5.09 31.76
CA LEU A 43 6.33 5.79 31.42
C LEU A 43 5.14 4.88 31.69
N SER A 44 4.08 5.47 32.25
CA SER A 44 2.78 4.83 32.28
C SER A 44 2.18 4.70 30.89
N VAL A 45 1.17 3.84 30.73
CA VAL A 45 0.45 3.69 29.47
C VAL A 45 -0.08 5.03 28.94
N LYS A 46 -0.56 5.92 29.82
CA LYS A 46 -1.05 7.25 29.42
C LYS A 46 0.08 8.15 28.93
N GLU A 47 1.18 8.21 29.66
CA GLU A 47 2.34 9.04 29.31
C GLU A 47 3.03 8.55 28.04
N ALA A 48 3.08 7.22 27.82
CA ALA A 48 3.59 6.64 26.59
C ALA A 48 2.72 7.01 25.39
N SER A 49 1.39 7.01 25.54
CA SER A 49 0.48 7.49 24.48
C SER A 49 0.69 8.98 24.19
N GLU A 50 0.82 9.82 25.22
CA GLU A 50 1.11 11.25 25.03
C GLU A 50 2.44 11.50 24.32
N LEU A 51 3.49 10.75 24.70
CA LEU A 51 4.79 10.83 24.03
C LEU A 51 4.67 10.42 22.56
N ILE A 52 3.94 9.35 22.27
CA ILE A 52 3.67 8.89 20.91
C ILE A 52 2.96 9.98 20.10
N ASP A 53 1.99 10.67 20.68
CA ASP A 53 1.26 11.71 19.99
C ASP A 53 2.11 12.96 19.76
N LYS A 54 2.97 13.34 20.73
CA LYS A 54 3.98 14.39 20.55
C LYS A 54 5.00 14.03 19.47
N LEU A 55 5.46 12.78 19.42
CA LEU A 55 6.39 12.30 18.40
C LEU A 55 5.79 12.25 17.01
N LYS A 56 4.49 11.94 16.89
CA LYS A 56 3.75 12.08 15.63
C LYS A 56 3.62 13.55 15.22
N GLY A 57 3.39 14.43 16.18
CA GLY A 57 3.25 15.88 15.98
C GLY A 57 4.55 16.56 15.52
N ASN A 58 5.69 16.21 16.10
CA ASN A 58 6.99 16.85 15.86
C ASN A 58 7.88 16.11 14.85
N SER A 59 7.31 15.55 13.78
CA SER A 59 8.16 15.30 12.61
C SER A 59 8.45 16.68 11.99
N ALA A 60 9.61 17.24 12.28
CA ALA A 60 10.11 18.39 11.57
C ALA A 60 10.06 18.08 10.06
N GLY A 61 9.25 18.85 9.35
CA GLY A 61 8.86 18.61 7.95
C GLY A 61 7.35 18.46 7.70
N ASN A 62 6.49 18.44 8.73
CA ASN A 62 5.04 18.21 8.55
C ASN A 62 4.22 19.46 8.23
N THR A 63 4.58 20.17 7.16
CA THR A 63 3.56 20.82 6.32
C THR A 63 3.74 20.31 4.91
N VAL A 64 2.79 19.51 4.43
CA VAL A 64 2.61 19.37 2.98
C VAL A 64 1.65 20.50 2.62
N ASN A 65 2.19 21.60 2.07
CA ASN A 65 1.42 22.77 1.63
C ASN A 65 0.45 23.36 2.68
N GLY A 66 0.90 23.50 3.94
CA GLY A 66 0.18 24.27 4.96
C GLY A 66 -1.00 23.57 5.66
N MET A 67 -1.24 22.28 5.43
CA MET A 67 -2.24 21.50 6.18
C MET A 67 -1.61 20.71 7.34
N ALA A 68 -2.27 20.72 8.50
CA ALA A 68 -1.83 19.96 9.67
C ALA A 68 -1.93 18.45 9.40
N ARG A 69 -0.97 17.66 9.89
CA ARG A 69 -0.99 16.19 9.74
C ARG A 69 -2.18 15.62 10.51
N GLY A 70 -3.21 15.20 9.77
CA GLY A 70 -4.54 14.81 10.28
C GLY A 70 -5.67 15.40 9.43
N GLU A 71 -5.40 16.53 8.79
CA GLU A 71 -6.30 17.14 7.80
C GLU A 71 -6.03 16.62 6.41
N SER A 72 -4.77 16.31 6.07
CA SER A 72 -4.36 15.75 4.77
C SER A 72 -4.66 14.25 4.64
N ALA A 73 -4.88 13.79 3.41
CA ALA A 73 -5.11 12.40 3.06
C ALA A 73 -3.99 11.52 3.60
N SER A 74 -4.37 10.46 4.31
CA SER A 74 -3.39 9.50 4.81
C SER A 74 -2.67 8.82 3.64
N GLU A 75 -1.42 8.38 3.86
CA GLU A 75 -0.67 7.56 2.89
C GLU A 75 -1.48 6.34 2.42
N LYS A 76 -2.30 5.76 3.32
CA LYS A 76 -3.21 4.66 2.99
C LYS A 76 -4.28 5.08 1.99
N GLN A 77 -4.92 6.24 2.19
CA GLN A 77 -5.93 6.76 1.26
C GLN A 77 -5.31 7.11 -0.09
N ALA A 78 -4.15 7.78 -0.11
CA ALA A 78 -3.44 8.09 -1.34
C ALA A 78 -3.06 6.81 -2.12
N SER A 79 -2.52 5.80 -1.42
CA SER A 79 -2.20 4.50 -2.01
C SER A 79 -3.44 3.79 -2.56
N PHE A 80 -4.58 3.91 -1.87
CA PHE A 80 -5.82 3.30 -2.30
C PHE A 80 -6.43 4.01 -3.52
N ILE A 81 -6.37 5.34 -3.57
CA ILE A 81 -6.77 6.13 -4.74
C ILE A 81 -5.91 5.74 -5.96
N LEU A 82 -4.59 5.58 -5.79
CA LEU A 82 -3.72 5.09 -6.85
C LEU A 82 -4.12 3.69 -7.32
N ALA A 83 -4.44 2.78 -6.41
CA ALA A 83 -4.90 1.43 -6.75
C ALA A 83 -6.25 1.40 -7.48
N LEU A 84 -7.10 2.42 -7.28
CA LEU A 84 -8.39 2.55 -7.94
C LEU A 84 -8.29 3.19 -9.33
N GLN A 85 -7.17 3.81 -9.70
CA GLN A 85 -6.92 4.42 -11.01
C GLN A 85 -6.50 3.38 -12.06
N THR A 86 -7.33 2.36 -12.24
CA THR A 86 -7.04 1.20 -13.09
C THR A 86 -7.11 1.48 -14.58
N ASP A 87 -7.82 2.54 -14.99
CA ASP A 87 -8.07 2.91 -16.38
C ASP A 87 -7.98 4.44 -16.55
N ASP A 88 -7.92 4.88 -17.80
CA ASP A 88 -7.71 6.29 -18.13
C ASP A 88 -8.93 7.15 -17.76
N ALA A 89 -10.14 6.60 -17.70
CA ALA A 89 -11.33 7.34 -17.27
C ALA A 89 -11.24 7.67 -15.77
N ARG A 90 -10.81 6.71 -14.94
CA ARG A 90 -10.59 6.90 -13.50
C ARG A 90 -9.40 7.80 -13.21
N LYS A 91 -8.29 7.69 -13.96
CA LYS A 91 -7.16 8.64 -13.87
C LYS A 91 -7.60 10.05 -14.22
N ALA A 92 -8.35 10.21 -15.33
CA ALA A 92 -8.89 11.50 -15.74
C ALA A 92 -9.85 12.08 -14.69
N TYR A 93 -10.66 11.24 -14.04
CA TYR A 93 -11.52 11.65 -12.94
C TYR A 93 -10.72 12.17 -11.75
N VAL A 94 -9.67 11.45 -11.32
CA VAL A 94 -8.77 11.92 -10.25
C VAL A 94 -8.12 13.25 -10.60
N ASN A 95 -7.60 13.39 -11.82
CA ASN A 95 -6.97 14.64 -12.26
C ASN A 95 -7.98 15.80 -12.24
N LYS A 96 -9.20 15.59 -12.76
CA LYS A 96 -10.26 16.60 -12.70
C LYS A 96 -10.64 16.98 -11.27
N PHE A 97 -10.70 16.00 -10.36
CA PHE A 97 -11.00 16.22 -8.95
C PHE A 97 -9.91 17.10 -8.28
N LEU A 98 -8.64 16.81 -8.58
CA LEU A 98 -7.50 17.61 -8.10
C LEU A 98 -7.52 19.02 -8.68
N GLU A 99 -7.73 19.18 -9.99
CA GLU A 99 -7.82 20.47 -10.65
C GLU A 99 -8.96 21.33 -10.11
N ALA A 100 -10.15 20.74 -9.92
CA ALA A 100 -11.32 21.43 -9.34
C ALA A 100 -11.03 21.93 -7.92
N GLY A 101 -10.30 21.15 -7.13
CA GLY A 101 -9.85 21.53 -5.79
C GLY A 101 -8.60 22.43 -5.75
N ARG A 102 -8.05 22.83 -6.91
CA ARG A 102 -6.75 23.52 -7.04
C ARG A 102 -5.60 22.81 -6.32
N LYS A 103 -5.62 21.47 -6.33
CA LYS A 103 -4.62 20.60 -5.71
C LYS A 103 -3.67 20.09 -6.78
N LYS A 104 -2.38 20.03 -6.47
CA LYS A 104 -1.37 19.49 -7.41
C LYS A 104 -1.13 18.00 -7.22
N SER A 105 -1.54 17.44 -6.08
CA SER A 105 -1.23 16.07 -5.70
C SER A 105 -2.24 15.47 -4.72
N LEU A 106 -2.30 14.14 -4.65
CA LEU A 106 -3.18 13.42 -3.71
C LEU A 106 -2.84 13.73 -2.24
N GLN A 107 -1.60 14.11 -1.95
CA GLN A 107 -1.16 14.48 -0.61
C GLN A 107 -1.74 15.82 -0.14
N GLU A 108 -2.24 16.64 -1.07
CA GLU A 108 -2.89 17.92 -0.77
C GLU A 108 -4.40 17.78 -0.58
N LEU A 109 -4.97 16.60 -0.84
CA LEU A 109 -6.35 16.29 -0.48
C LEU A 109 -6.48 16.25 1.03
N SER A 110 -7.60 16.69 1.55
CA SER A 110 -7.97 16.42 2.93
C SER A 110 -8.44 14.97 3.11
N VAL A 111 -8.53 14.50 4.35
CA VAL A 111 -9.08 13.16 4.67
C VAL A 111 -10.50 13.01 4.14
N LYS A 112 -11.30 14.09 4.20
CA LYS A 112 -12.68 14.10 3.70
C LYS A 112 -12.72 14.04 2.18
N GLU A 113 -11.98 14.92 1.50
CA GLU A 113 -11.87 14.94 0.03
C GLU A 113 -11.33 13.61 -0.51
N ALA A 114 -10.33 13.01 0.15
CA ALA A 114 -9.82 11.70 -0.24
C ALA A 114 -10.84 10.58 -0.05
N SER A 115 -11.67 10.65 0.99
CA SER A 115 -12.73 9.65 1.23
C SER A 115 -13.86 9.77 0.20
N GLU A 116 -14.24 11.01 -0.15
CA GLU A 116 -15.20 11.31 -1.22
C GLU A 116 -14.66 10.78 -2.56
N LEU A 117 -13.42 11.12 -2.92
CA LEU A 117 -12.78 10.63 -4.14
C LEU A 117 -12.72 9.09 -4.20
N ILE A 118 -12.43 8.42 -3.08
CA ILE A 118 -12.45 6.95 -3.02
C ILE A 118 -13.87 6.41 -3.25
N SER A 119 -14.89 7.04 -2.68
CA SER A 119 -16.28 6.65 -2.86
C SER A 119 -16.72 6.78 -4.32
N ASP A 120 -16.40 7.92 -4.94
CA ASP A 120 -16.71 8.20 -6.34
C ASP A 120 -16.00 7.20 -7.26
N LEU A 121 -14.71 6.95 -7.04
CA LEU A 121 -13.95 5.96 -7.80
C LEU A 121 -14.48 4.54 -7.63
N LYS A 122 -15.08 4.19 -6.49
CA LYS A 122 -15.75 2.90 -6.32
C LYS A 122 -17.09 2.83 -7.05
N ALA A 123 -17.82 3.94 -7.11
CA ALA A 123 -19.13 4.04 -7.75
C ALA A 123 -19.04 4.18 -9.28
N MET A 124 -17.92 4.70 -9.80
CA MET A 124 -17.67 4.73 -11.24
C MET A 124 -17.77 3.30 -11.80
N PRO A 125 -18.43 3.10 -12.95
CA PRO A 125 -18.42 1.80 -13.63
C PRO A 125 -16.95 1.45 -13.87
N SER A 126 -16.46 0.48 -13.10
CA SER A 126 -15.21 -0.19 -13.44
C SER A 126 -15.48 -0.79 -14.80
N MET A 127 -14.64 -0.51 -15.79
CA MET A 127 -14.42 -1.53 -16.83
C MET A 127 -14.21 -2.81 -16.05
N GLY A 128 -15.17 -3.72 -16.19
CA GLY A 128 -15.39 -4.78 -15.24
C GLY A 128 -14.12 -5.59 -15.09
N THR A 129 -14.05 -6.35 -14.01
CA THR A 129 -13.06 -7.38 -13.76
C THR A 129 -12.84 -8.34 -14.96
N GLU A 130 -13.70 -8.29 -15.98
CA GLU A 130 -13.60 -8.93 -17.29
C GLU A 130 -12.49 -8.37 -18.20
N GLU A 131 -12.12 -7.08 -18.12
CA GLU A 131 -11.03 -6.51 -18.95
C GLU A 131 -9.62 -6.68 -18.36
N ARG A 132 -9.50 -7.07 -17.08
CA ARG A 132 -8.20 -7.45 -16.51
C ARG A 132 -7.57 -8.65 -17.22
N GLY A 133 -8.37 -9.40 -17.98
CA GLY A 133 -7.90 -10.50 -18.82
C GLY A 133 -7.06 -10.08 -20.03
N ASN A 134 -7.11 -8.82 -20.47
CA ASN A 134 -6.45 -8.36 -21.70
C ASN A 134 -5.11 -7.66 -21.51
N PHE A 135 -4.58 -7.59 -20.28
CA PHE A 135 -3.21 -7.10 -20.07
C PHE A 135 -2.18 -8.16 -20.42
N LEU A 136 -0.98 -7.73 -20.80
CA LEU A 136 0.18 -8.61 -20.97
C LEU A 136 0.38 -9.51 -19.73
N ILE A 137 0.89 -10.72 -19.94
CA ILE A 137 1.29 -11.64 -18.89
C ILE A 137 2.18 -10.95 -17.83
N THR A 138 1.88 -11.19 -16.56
CA THR A 138 2.66 -10.59 -15.46
C THR A 138 3.97 -11.36 -15.24
N PRO A 139 5.04 -10.71 -14.72
CA PRO A 139 6.30 -11.40 -14.38
C PRO A 139 6.11 -12.57 -13.42
N LYS A 140 5.12 -12.49 -12.53
CA LYS A 140 4.78 -13.56 -11.59
C LYS A 140 4.20 -14.77 -12.33
N GLN A 141 3.28 -14.56 -13.27
CA GLN A 141 2.69 -15.62 -14.09
C GLN A 141 3.76 -16.28 -14.98
N LEU A 142 4.62 -15.48 -15.63
CA LEU A 142 5.76 -15.96 -16.42
C LEU A 142 6.66 -16.92 -15.62
N ARG A 143 7.11 -16.48 -14.43
CA ARG A 143 7.93 -17.31 -13.55
C ARG A 143 7.21 -18.58 -13.12
N PHE A 144 5.91 -18.48 -12.88
CA PHE A 144 5.13 -19.61 -12.39
C PHE A 144 4.87 -20.66 -13.47
N ILE A 145 4.60 -20.23 -14.71
CA ILE A 145 4.54 -21.12 -15.88
C ILE A 145 5.90 -21.80 -16.08
N ALA A 146 7.00 -21.06 -16.04
CA ALA A 146 8.34 -21.62 -16.19
C ALA A 146 8.70 -22.69 -15.12
N VAL A 147 8.14 -22.57 -13.91
CA VAL A 147 8.29 -23.60 -12.87
C VAL A 147 7.42 -24.83 -13.17
N LEU A 148 6.19 -24.62 -13.63
CA LEU A 148 5.24 -25.71 -13.91
C LEU A 148 5.61 -26.48 -15.19
N GLU A 149 6.19 -25.81 -16.18
CA GLU A 149 6.60 -26.41 -17.46
C GLU A 149 7.69 -27.48 -17.27
N LYS A 150 8.56 -27.30 -16.27
CA LYS A 150 9.62 -28.26 -15.91
C LYS A 150 9.10 -29.61 -15.40
N LYS A 151 7.80 -29.74 -15.10
CA LYS A 151 7.20 -31.01 -14.66
C LYS A 151 6.99 -31.95 -15.86
N PRO A 152 7.10 -33.28 -15.66
CA PRO A 152 6.88 -34.26 -16.72
C PRO A 152 5.52 -34.06 -17.40
N GLY A 153 5.49 -34.02 -18.74
CA GLY A 153 4.25 -33.87 -19.54
C GLY A 153 3.71 -32.44 -19.67
N ASN A 154 4.23 -31.48 -18.91
CA ASN A 154 3.74 -30.10 -18.94
C ASN A 154 4.28 -29.28 -20.12
N SER A 155 5.49 -29.56 -20.61
CA SER A 155 6.05 -28.88 -21.80
C SER A 155 5.17 -29.05 -23.05
N LYS A 156 4.68 -30.26 -23.33
CA LYS A 156 3.74 -30.48 -24.45
C LYS A 156 2.43 -29.71 -24.27
N THR A 157 1.94 -29.60 -23.04
CA THR A 157 0.72 -28.86 -22.71
C THR A 157 0.88 -27.35 -22.97
N VAL A 158 2.06 -26.80 -22.68
CA VAL A 158 2.39 -25.39 -23.01
C VAL A 158 2.40 -25.19 -24.52
N THR A 159 3.09 -26.05 -25.27
CA THR A 159 3.17 -25.96 -26.74
C THR A 159 1.79 -26.07 -27.41
N ASP A 160 0.98 -27.04 -26.99
CA ASP A 160 -0.38 -27.24 -27.52
C ASP A 160 -1.27 -26.02 -27.23
N TYR A 161 -1.14 -25.44 -26.04
CA TYR A 161 -1.89 -24.25 -25.64
C TYR A 161 -1.49 -23.01 -26.44
N LEU A 162 -0.19 -22.73 -26.58
CA LEU A 162 0.34 -21.62 -27.38
C LEU A 162 -0.10 -21.70 -28.84
N THR A 163 -0.08 -22.92 -29.41
CA THR A 163 -0.59 -23.18 -30.76
C THR A 163 -2.08 -22.85 -30.87
N ARG A 164 -2.88 -23.26 -29.88
CA ARG A 164 -4.34 -23.00 -29.84
C ARG A 164 -4.65 -21.49 -29.80
N VAL A 165 -3.88 -20.71 -29.04
CA VAL A 165 -4.06 -19.24 -28.94
C VAL A 165 -3.28 -18.45 -29.99
N ARG A 166 -2.60 -19.13 -30.93
CA ARG A 166 -1.79 -18.53 -32.01
C ARG A 166 -0.68 -17.61 -31.49
N LYS A 167 0.04 -18.06 -30.47
CA LYS A 167 1.20 -17.36 -29.88
C LYS A 167 2.46 -18.20 -30.08
N GLY A 168 3.59 -17.55 -30.31
CA GLY A 168 4.89 -18.20 -30.47
C GLY A 168 5.54 -18.51 -29.13
N MET A 169 5.30 -17.67 -28.12
CA MET A 169 5.98 -17.75 -26.83
C MET A 169 5.06 -17.38 -25.66
N VAL A 170 5.43 -17.83 -24.45
CA VAL A 170 4.64 -17.64 -23.21
C VAL A 170 4.56 -16.17 -22.80
N ASP A 171 5.58 -15.37 -23.10
CA ASP A 171 5.60 -13.92 -22.84
C ASP A 171 4.64 -13.12 -23.72
N GLU A 172 4.17 -13.71 -24.82
CA GLU A 172 3.15 -13.12 -25.70
C GLU A 172 1.71 -13.35 -25.21
N LEU A 173 1.54 -14.15 -24.15
CA LEU A 173 0.24 -14.43 -23.56
C LEU A 173 -0.33 -13.18 -22.86
N LEU A 174 -1.65 -13.08 -22.90
CA LEU A 174 -2.39 -12.20 -22.02
C LEU A 174 -2.46 -12.80 -20.61
N SER A 175 -2.73 -11.98 -19.61
CA SER A 175 -2.80 -12.39 -18.21
C SER A 175 -3.95 -13.40 -17.96
N SER A 176 -5.05 -13.29 -18.72
CA SER A 176 -6.12 -14.30 -18.72
C SER A 176 -5.63 -15.63 -19.25
N GLU A 177 -5.03 -15.63 -20.44
CA GLU A 177 -4.50 -16.82 -21.11
C GLU A 177 -3.42 -17.50 -20.26
N ALA A 178 -2.56 -16.70 -19.62
CA ALA A 178 -1.55 -17.19 -18.68
C ALA A 178 -2.18 -17.86 -17.46
N SER A 179 -3.28 -17.31 -16.94
CA SER A 179 -3.99 -17.88 -15.78
C SER A 179 -4.71 -19.18 -16.13
N GLU A 180 -5.29 -19.27 -17.33
CA GLU A 180 -5.88 -20.49 -17.87
C GLU A 180 -4.80 -21.58 -18.04
N LEU A 181 -3.68 -21.23 -18.68
CA LEU A 181 -2.55 -22.14 -18.84
C LEU A 181 -2.01 -22.63 -17.50
N ILE A 182 -1.81 -21.73 -16.52
CA ILE A 182 -1.40 -22.11 -15.16
C ILE A 182 -2.35 -23.13 -14.54
N THR A 183 -3.66 -22.96 -14.75
CA THR A 183 -4.68 -23.86 -14.20
C THR A 183 -4.59 -25.24 -14.86
N MET A 184 -4.43 -25.31 -16.18
CA MET A 184 -4.22 -26.56 -16.90
C MET A 184 -2.96 -27.31 -16.44
N LEU A 185 -1.85 -26.58 -16.27
CA LEU A 185 -0.57 -27.16 -15.84
C LEU A 185 -0.58 -27.63 -14.38
N LYS A 186 -1.40 -27.03 -13.52
CA LYS A 186 -1.61 -27.49 -12.14
C LYS A 186 -2.41 -28.78 -12.08
N ASN A 187 -3.48 -28.88 -12.87
CA ASN A 187 -4.39 -30.02 -12.83
C ASN A 187 -3.79 -31.30 -13.42
N ARG A 188 -2.75 -31.21 -14.25
CA ARG A 188 -1.96 -32.35 -14.75
C ARG A 188 -0.77 -32.75 -13.87
N ALA A 189 -0.45 -31.95 -12.85
CA ALA A 189 0.67 -32.22 -11.95
C ALA A 189 0.26 -32.99 -10.68
N GLN A 190 -0.98 -33.47 -10.64
CA GLN A 190 -1.50 -34.48 -9.71
C GLN A 190 -1.61 -35.80 -10.47
#